data_AF-A0A8D4BMW7-F1
#
_entry.id   AF-A0A8D4BMW7-F1
#
_cell.length_a   1.000
_cell.length_b   1.000
_cell.length_c   1.000
_cell.angle_alpha   90.00
_cell.angle_beta   90.00
_cell.angle_gamma   90.00
#
_symmetry.space_group_name_H-M   'P 1'
#
loop_
_entity.id
_entity.type
_entity.pdbx_description
1 polymer ?
#
loop_
_entity_poly.entity_id
_entity_poly.type
_entity_poly.pdbx_seq_one_letter_code
_entity_poly.pdbx_strand_id
1 'polypeptide(L)'
;MKFQELSHSLVNDYLKKLDKSLYLLSKEERIQQVQEIKYDIYENVQNKVEDRKIHIDQAVKETINEFLPPEKLAEEIMNVEKPQHEKNFIDKGNTFFQYGLMCAIGSIGGLSIPILKGELNLSLILPFIIALLAGICLLNTKNIQWNNIQLKNLKWVSRIVVAFLAVPLTFFAVRIINDNSINDFSLYYLIGFIVVAIGLYMYLRRLYLKHIA
;
A
#
# COMPACT_ATOMS: atom_id res chain seq x y z
N MET A 1 -7.05 47.69 8.22
CA MET A 1 -8.11 47.36 7.24
C MET A 1 -7.71 46.02 6.64
N LYS A 2 -8.33 44.91 7.04
CA LYS A 2 -7.92 43.56 6.61
C LYS A 2 -8.24 43.42 5.12
N PHE A 3 -7.23 43.34 4.25
CA PHE A 3 -7.43 42.98 2.85
C PHE A 3 -7.87 41.52 2.78
N GLN A 4 -9.18 41.30 2.83
CA GLN A 4 -9.74 39.96 2.88
C GLN A 4 -9.67 39.21 1.54
N GLU A 5 -9.08 39.81 0.49
CA GLU A 5 -8.71 39.14 -0.75
C GLU A 5 -7.76 40.02 -1.56
N LEU A 6 -6.45 39.81 -1.42
CA LEU A 6 -5.47 40.39 -2.35
C LEU A 6 -5.55 39.62 -3.68
N SER A 7 -6.46 40.04 -4.57
CA SER A 7 -6.64 39.46 -5.89
C SER A 7 -5.62 40.04 -6.89
N HIS A 8 -4.34 39.72 -6.72
CA HIS A 8 -3.28 40.19 -7.60
C HIS A 8 -2.90 39.09 -8.62
N SER A 9 -2.81 39.45 -9.90
CA SER A 9 -2.54 38.51 -11.01
C SER A 9 -1.27 37.69 -10.80
N LEU A 10 -0.17 38.35 -10.42
CA LEU A 10 1.11 37.69 -10.11
C LEU A 10 1.01 36.62 -9.01
N VAL A 11 0.23 36.87 -7.96
CA VAL A 11 0.04 35.90 -6.86
C VAL A 11 -0.80 34.72 -7.35
N ASN A 12 -1.87 34.99 -8.10
CA ASN A 12 -2.72 33.95 -8.66
C ASN A 12 -1.95 33.06 -9.64
N ASP A 13 -1.11 33.64 -10.49
CA ASP A 13 -0.28 32.90 -11.43
C ASP A 13 0.78 32.05 -10.71
N TYR A 14 1.37 32.59 -9.64
CA TYR A 14 2.30 31.87 -8.79
C TYR A 14 1.64 30.64 -8.13
N LEU A 15 0.52 30.84 -7.44
CA LEU A 15 -0.22 29.77 -6.76
C LEU A 15 -0.75 28.71 -7.73
N LYS A 16 -1.18 29.12 -8.93
CA LYS A 16 -1.62 28.19 -9.99
C LYS A 16 -0.49 27.32 -10.51
N LYS A 17 0.73 27.86 -10.61
CA LYS A 17 1.92 27.08 -10.97
C LYS A 17 2.35 26.14 -9.84
N LEU A 18 2.21 26.59 -8.59
CA LEU A 18 2.48 25.77 -7.40
C LEU A 18 1.53 24.57 -7.33
N ASP A 19 0.22 24.79 -7.43
CA ASP A 19 -0.79 23.71 -7.42
C ASP A 19 -0.53 22.65 -8.50
N LYS A 20 -0.16 23.08 -9.72
CA LYS A 20 0.23 22.18 -10.81
C LYS A 20 1.50 21.40 -10.51
N SER A 21 2.47 22.03 -9.84
CA SER A 21 3.75 21.42 -9.50
C SER A 21 3.66 20.45 -8.32
N LEU A 22 2.63 20.54 -7.48
CA LEU A 22 2.33 19.63 -6.37
C LEU A 22 1.58 18.35 -6.82
N TYR A 23 1.78 17.90 -8.07
CA TYR A 23 1.01 16.82 -8.70
C TYR A 23 1.08 15.46 -7.98
N LEU A 24 2.09 15.25 -7.10
CA LEU A 24 2.27 14.02 -6.33
C LEU A 24 1.41 13.96 -5.06
N LEU A 25 0.91 15.09 -4.56
CA LEU A 25 0.08 15.16 -3.36
C LEU A 25 -1.39 14.83 -3.68
N SER A 26 -2.12 14.36 -2.67
CA SER A 26 -3.57 14.22 -2.79
C SER A 26 -4.25 15.58 -2.98
N LYS A 27 -5.49 15.59 -3.47
CA LYS A 27 -6.23 16.83 -3.73
C LYS A 27 -6.41 17.67 -2.45
N GLU A 28 -6.61 17.03 -1.31
CA GLU A 28 -6.82 17.69 -0.02
C GLU A 28 -5.51 18.33 0.48
N GLU A 29 -4.40 17.60 0.43
CA GLU A 29 -3.06 18.10 0.80
C GLU A 29 -2.64 19.27 -0.11
N ARG A 30 -2.84 19.16 -1.43
CA ARG A 30 -2.57 20.27 -2.36
C ARG A 30 -3.33 21.54 -1.98
N ILE A 31 -4.63 21.42 -1.68
CA ILE A 31 -5.45 22.57 -1.29
C ILE A 31 -4.90 23.17 0.00
N GLN A 32 -4.55 22.35 0.98
CA GLN A 32 -3.98 22.82 2.24
C GLN A 32 -2.66 23.58 2.03
N GLN A 33 -1.70 22.98 1.32
CA GLN A 33 -0.40 23.58 1.05
C GLN A 33 -0.51 24.90 0.27
N VAL A 34 -1.38 24.95 -0.74
CA VAL A 34 -1.61 26.17 -1.52
C VAL A 34 -2.25 27.28 -0.66
N GLN A 35 -3.11 26.93 0.31
CA GLN A 35 -3.70 27.93 1.21
C GLN A 35 -2.69 28.47 2.23
N GLU A 36 -1.82 27.62 2.75
CA GLU A 36 -0.75 28.03 3.68
C GLU A 36 0.19 29.03 2.99
N ILE A 37 0.71 28.67 1.81
CA ILE A 37 1.57 29.57 1.04
C ILE A 37 0.85 30.86 0.61
N LYS A 38 -0.45 30.78 0.29
CA LYS A 38 -1.26 31.96 0.01
C LYS A 38 -1.32 32.91 1.22
N TYR A 39 -1.49 32.36 2.42
CA TYR A 39 -1.52 33.14 3.66
C TYR A 39 -0.17 33.83 3.91
N ASP A 40 0.94 33.10 3.78
CA ASP A 40 2.29 33.66 3.99
C ASP A 40 2.62 34.78 3.00
N ILE A 41 2.23 34.65 1.73
CA ILE A 41 2.39 35.70 0.74
C ILE A 41 1.60 36.94 1.15
N TYR A 42 0.36 36.77 1.62
CA TYR A 42 -0.49 37.90 2.03
C TYR A 42 0.04 38.61 3.26
N GLU A 43 0.48 37.86 4.28
CA GLU A 43 1.10 38.41 5.48
C GLU A 43 2.36 39.22 5.13
N ASN A 44 3.23 38.67 4.29
CA ASN A 44 4.46 39.36 3.86
C ASN A 44 4.18 40.62 3.05
N VAL A 45 3.18 40.60 2.16
CA VAL A 45 2.76 41.81 1.42
C VAL A 45 2.20 42.85 2.39
N GLN A 46 1.38 42.44 3.35
CA GLN A 46 0.80 43.36 4.33
C GLN A 46 1.89 44.03 5.17
N ASN A 47 2.85 43.27 5.70
CA ASN A 47 3.96 43.81 6.48
C ASN A 47 4.76 44.85 5.67
N LYS A 48 4.99 44.62 4.37
CA LYS A 48 5.68 45.59 3.50
C LYS A 48 4.86 46.85 3.22
N VAL A 49 3.54 46.73 3.08
CA VAL A 49 2.65 47.87 2.85
C VAL A 49 2.49 48.70 4.13
N GLU A 50 2.30 48.06 5.29
CA GLU A 50 2.03 48.72 6.56
C GLU A 50 3.31 49.28 7.21
N ASP A 51 4.38 48.48 7.29
CA ASP A 51 5.61 48.88 8.01
C ASP A 51 6.57 49.70 7.14
N ARG A 52 6.69 49.34 5.87
CA ARG A 52 7.64 49.98 4.93
C ARG A 52 6.99 51.03 4.03
N LYS A 53 5.65 51.17 4.10
CA LYS A 53 4.86 52.13 3.30
C LYS A 53 5.10 52.01 1.79
N ILE A 54 5.36 50.80 1.31
CA ILE A 54 5.60 50.51 -0.12
C ILE A 54 4.25 50.37 -0.83
N HIS A 55 4.17 50.80 -2.10
CA HIS A 55 2.98 50.62 -2.92
C HIS A 55 2.66 49.13 -3.12
N ILE A 56 1.37 48.77 -3.14
CA ILE A 56 0.91 47.37 -3.13
C ILE A 56 1.48 46.53 -4.28
N ASP A 57 1.55 47.07 -5.50
CA ASP A 57 2.09 46.36 -6.66
C ASP A 57 3.60 46.06 -6.51
N GLN A 58 4.32 46.99 -5.89
CA GLN A 58 5.75 46.81 -5.63
C GLN A 58 5.97 45.81 -4.49
N ALA A 59 5.16 45.89 -3.42
CA ALA A 59 5.21 44.93 -2.32
C ALA A 59 4.92 43.50 -2.80
N VAL A 60 3.93 43.31 -3.69
CA VAL A 60 3.64 42.01 -4.31
C VAL A 60 4.81 41.50 -5.13
N LYS A 61 5.39 42.35 -5.98
CA LYS A 61 6.52 41.96 -6.84
C LYS A 61 7.74 41.57 -6.01
N GLU A 62 8.06 42.33 -4.97
CA GLU A 62 9.15 42.03 -4.04
C GLU A 62 8.91 40.71 -3.29
N THR A 63 7.71 40.51 -2.74
CA THR A 63 7.36 39.28 -2.03
C THR A 63 7.45 38.06 -2.95
N ILE A 64 6.87 38.10 -4.16
CA ILE A 64 6.96 36.96 -5.09
C ILE A 64 8.40 36.66 -5.52
N ASN A 65 9.26 37.67 -5.63
CA ASN A 65 10.68 37.47 -5.97
C ASN A 65 11.50 36.90 -4.81
N GLU A 66 11.09 37.13 -3.56
CA GLU A 66 11.72 36.56 -2.36
C GLU A 66 11.33 35.09 -2.16
N PHE A 67 10.13 34.70 -2.59
CA PHE A 67 9.70 33.31 -2.57
C PHE A 67 10.49 32.47 -3.59
N LEU A 68 10.71 31.21 -3.24
CA LEU A 68 11.25 30.24 -4.19
C LEU A 68 10.36 30.12 -5.43
N PRO A 69 10.92 29.82 -6.61
CA PRO A 69 10.11 29.49 -7.78
C PRO A 69 9.12 28.35 -7.47
N PRO A 70 7.89 28.37 -8.00
CA PRO A 70 6.84 27.40 -7.66
C PRO A 70 7.28 25.94 -7.81
N GLU A 71 8.10 25.64 -8.82
CA GLU A 71 8.60 24.30 -9.10
C GLU A 71 9.60 23.83 -8.03
N LYS A 72 10.46 24.74 -7.54
CA LYS A 72 11.43 24.46 -6.48
C LYS A 72 10.76 24.39 -5.10
N LEU A 73 9.82 25.28 -4.85
CA LEU A 73 9.02 25.24 -3.63
C LEU A 73 8.20 23.93 -3.56
N ALA A 74 7.59 23.53 -4.67
CA ALA A 74 6.92 22.23 -4.76
C ALA A 74 7.88 21.06 -4.52
N GLU A 75 9.11 21.14 -5.06
CA GLU A 75 10.13 20.13 -4.79
C GLU A 75 10.50 20.08 -3.31
N GLU A 76 10.68 21.21 -2.62
CA GLU A 76 10.93 21.25 -1.17
C GLU A 76 9.75 20.70 -0.37
N ILE A 77 8.52 21.15 -0.66
CA ILE A 77 7.29 20.64 -0.02
C ILE A 77 7.18 19.13 -0.22
N MET A 78 7.32 18.63 -1.45
CA MET A 78 7.26 17.20 -1.75
C MET A 78 8.49 16.42 -1.25
N ASN A 79 9.62 17.07 -0.96
CA ASN A 79 10.80 16.44 -0.35
C ASN A 79 10.71 16.40 1.18
N VAL A 80 10.01 17.35 1.80
CA VAL A 80 9.70 17.41 3.23
C VAL A 80 8.48 16.54 3.57
N GLU A 81 7.47 16.50 2.68
CA GLU A 81 6.29 15.61 2.75
C GLU A 81 6.51 14.24 2.11
N LYS A 82 7.64 13.99 1.42
CA LYS A 82 8.16 12.62 1.38
C LYS A 82 8.32 12.25 2.85
N PRO A 83 7.56 11.29 3.39
CA PRO A 83 7.70 10.95 4.78
C PRO A 83 9.16 10.57 4.98
N GLN A 84 9.90 11.38 5.74
CA GLN A 84 11.18 10.95 6.30
C GLN A 84 10.98 9.75 7.26
N HIS A 85 9.73 9.32 7.47
CA HIS A 85 9.36 8.04 8.06
C HIS A 85 9.32 6.83 7.12
N GLU A 86 9.47 6.98 5.79
CA GLU A 86 9.35 5.84 4.86
C GLU A 86 10.54 5.64 3.90
N LYS A 87 11.70 6.22 4.19
CA LYS A 87 12.93 5.90 3.44
C LYS A 87 13.98 5.21 4.30
N ASN A 88 14.06 3.90 4.07
CA ASN A 88 15.27 3.08 4.12
C ASN A 88 15.76 2.52 5.47
N PHE A 89 14.85 2.18 6.36
CA PHE A 89 15.00 0.88 7.00
C PHE A 89 14.00 -0.05 6.33
N ILE A 90 14.50 -1.16 5.78
CA ILE A 90 13.69 -2.36 5.60
C ILE A 90 13.02 -2.57 6.96
N ASP A 91 11.76 -2.15 7.10
CA ASP A 91 11.01 -2.38 8.32
C ASP A 91 10.90 -3.89 8.43
N LYS A 92 11.76 -4.47 9.27
CA LYS A 92 11.94 -5.92 9.36
C LYS A 92 10.58 -6.58 9.58
N GLY A 93 9.67 -5.90 10.29
CA GLY A 93 8.28 -6.31 10.48
C GLY A 93 7.46 -6.43 9.20
N ASN A 94 7.53 -5.44 8.32
CA ASN A 94 6.86 -5.48 7.00
C ASN A 94 7.42 -6.62 6.12
N THR A 95 8.73 -6.83 6.16
CA THR A 95 9.38 -7.91 5.41
C THR A 95 8.96 -9.30 5.89
N PHE A 96 8.90 -9.52 7.22
CA PHE A 96 8.41 -10.77 7.79
C PHE A 96 6.95 -11.03 7.43
N PHE A 97 6.11 -9.98 7.43
CA PHE A 97 4.72 -10.09 7.01
C PHE A 97 4.58 -10.48 5.54
N GLN A 98 5.31 -9.81 4.65
CA GLN A 98 5.25 -10.08 3.20
C GLN A 98 5.74 -11.49 2.85
N TYR A 99 6.92 -11.89 3.34
CA TYR A 99 7.41 -13.25 3.13
C TYR A 99 6.53 -14.29 3.81
N GLY A 100 6.00 -13.99 5.00
CA GLY A 100 5.06 -14.84 5.71
C GLY A 100 3.82 -15.15 4.87
N LEU A 101 3.17 -14.11 4.33
CA LEU A 101 2.03 -14.26 3.43
C LEU A 101 2.41 -14.96 2.13
N MET A 102 3.51 -14.56 1.49
CA MET A 102 3.94 -15.15 0.21
C MET A 102 4.22 -16.65 0.35
N CYS A 103 4.91 -17.06 1.41
CA CYS A 103 5.19 -18.47 1.67
C CYS A 103 3.93 -19.25 2.05
N ALA A 104 3.04 -18.68 2.88
CA ALA A 104 1.81 -19.35 3.30
C ALA A 104 0.80 -19.51 2.15
N ILE A 105 0.62 -18.48 1.31
CA ILE A 105 -0.32 -18.53 0.19
C ILE A 105 0.30 -19.19 -1.05
N GLY A 106 1.55 -18.85 -1.37
CA GLY A 106 2.24 -19.40 -2.55
C GLY A 106 2.42 -20.91 -2.48
N SER A 107 2.61 -21.47 -1.28
CA SER A 107 2.69 -22.91 -1.08
C SER A 107 1.39 -23.64 -1.47
N ILE A 108 0.21 -23.03 -1.30
CA ILE A 108 -1.08 -23.62 -1.72
C ILE A 108 -1.07 -23.94 -3.23
N GLY A 109 -0.45 -23.10 -4.06
CA GLY A 109 -0.28 -23.38 -5.49
C GLY A 109 0.50 -24.67 -5.74
N GLY A 110 1.69 -24.81 -5.15
CA GLY A 110 2.51 -26.01 -5.33
C GLY A 110 1.90 -27.27 -4.70
N LEU A 111 1.25 -27.13 -3.55
CA LEU A 111 0.52 -28.21 -2.89
C LEU A 111 -0.67 -28.71 -3.72
N SER A 112 -1.15 -27.97 -4.72
CA SER A 112 -2.25 -28.45 -5.58
C SER A 112 -1.78 -29.39 -6.70
N ILE A 113 -0.47 -29.41 -7.02
CA ILE A 113 0.11 -30.20 -8.12
C ILE A 113 -0.20 -31.71 -8.02
N PRO A 114 -0.18 -32.37 -6.84
CA PRO A 114 -0.47 -33.80 -6.74
C PRO A 114 -1.89 -34.16 -7.20
N ILE A 115 -2.84 -33.22 -7.12
CA ILE A 115 -4.21 -33.42 -7.61
C ILE A 115 -4.20 -33.59 -9.14
N LEU A 116 -3.41 -32.76 -9.83
CA LEU A 116 -3.22 -32.83 -11.28
C LEU A 116 -2.43 -34.09 -11.68
N LYS A 117 -1.43 -34.46 -10.88
CA LYS A 117 -0.55 -35.62 -11.15
C LYS A 117 -1.13 -36.97 -10.74
N GLY A 118 -2.14 -37.01 -9.88
CA GLY A 118 -2.74 -38.27 -9.41
C GLY A 118 -1.79 -39.15 -8.61
N GLU A 119 -0.68 -38.59 -8.15
CA GLU A 119 0.34 -39.27 -7.35
C GLU A 119 1.08 -38.26 -6.45
N LEU A 120 1.67 -38.78 -5.37
CA LEU A 120 2.46 -37.98 -4.43
C LEU A 120 3.95 -38.13 -4.74
N ASN A 121 4.57 -37.09 -5.31
CA ASN A 121 6.03 -36.99 -5.32
C ASN A 121 6.49 -36.14 -4.13
N LEU A 122 6.91 -36.81 -3.05
CA LEU A 122 7.29 -36.14 -1.81
C LEU A 122 8.42 -35.12 -2.02
N SER A 123 9.40 -35.43 -2.87
CA SER A 123 10.53 -34.54 -3.18
C SER A 123 10.09 -33.22 -3.83
N LEU A 124 9.04 -33.26 -4.66
CA LEU A 124 8.49 -32.07 -5.31
C LEU A 124 7.63 -31.24 -4.35
N ILE A 125 6.93 -31.91 -3.43
CA ILE A 125 5.95 -31.28 -2.53
C ILE A 125 6.61 -30.69 -1.28
N LEU A 126 7.68 -31.33 -0.80
CA LEU A 126 8.35 -30.98 0.45
C LEU A 126 8.75 -29.50 0.54
N PRO A 127 9.32 -28.86 -0.50
CA PRO A 127 9.61 -27.43 -0.46
C PRO A 127 8.38 -26.56 -0.17
N PHE A 128 7.21 -26.94 -0.71
CA PHE A 128 5.96 -26.21 -0.48
C PHE A 128 5.42 -26.43 0.93
N ILE A 129 5.57 -27.63 1.50
CA ILE A 129 5.24 -27.88 2.91
C ILE A 129 6.12 -27.03 3.83
N ILE A 130 7.44 -27.02 3.58
CA ILE A 130 8.39 -26.22 4.34
C ILE A 130 8.05 -24.74 4.22
N ALA A 131 7.74 -24.26 3.00
CA ALA A 131 7.33 -22.89 2.77
C ALA A 131 6.03 -22.54 3.52
N LEU A 132 5.02 -23.42 3.53
CA LEU A 132 3.79 -23.19 4.28
C LEU A 132 4.07 -23.03 5.78
N LEU A 133 4.86 -23.94 6.36
CA LEU A 133 5.22 -23.91 7.78
C LEU A 133 6.06 -22.67 8.12
N ALA A 134 7.04 -22.33 7.28
CA ALA A 134 7.84 -21.12 7.42
C ALA A 134 6.96 -19.87 7.35
N GLY A 135 6.01 -19.81 6.41
CA GLY A 135 5.05 -18.72 6.28
C GLY A 135 4.22 -18.52 7.54
N ILE A 136 3.66 -19.60 8.10
CA ILE A 136 2.92 -19.57 9.37
C ILE A 136 3.82 -19.12 10.53
N CYS A 137 5.07 -19.58 10.59
CA CYS A 137 6.02 -19.18 11.63
C CYS A 137 6.32 -17.67 11.56
N LEU A 138 6.62 -17.16 10.36
CA LEU A 138 6.91 -15.74 10.13
C LEU A 138 5.71 -14.86 10.52
N LEU A 139 4.48 -15.25 10.14
CA LEU A 139 3.26 -14.51 10.46
C LEU A 139 2.93 -14.46 11.96
N ASN A 140 3.46 -15.39 12.76
CA ASN A 140 3.31 -15.39 14.22
C ASN A 140 4.43 -14.62 14.94
N THR A 141 5.39 -14.06 14.21
CA THR A 141 6.53 -13.36 14.82
C THR A 141 6.08 -12.03 15.43
N LYS A 142 6.55 -11.73 16.66
CA LYS A 142 6.25 -10.47 17.36
C LYS A 142 6.83 -9.22 16.71
N ASN A 143 7.76 -9.41 15.77
CA ASN A 143 8.44 -8.33 15.05
C ASN A 143 7.56 -7.69 13.97
N ILE A 144 6.39 -8.26 13.64
CA ILE A 144 5.47 -7.68 12.68
C ILE A 144 4.82 -6.43 13.29
N GLN A 145 5.00 -5.30 12.62
CA GLN A 145 4.27 -4.07 12.93
C GLN A 145 2.88 -4.15 12.29
N TRP A 146 1.86 -4.32 13.12
CA TRP A 146 0.47 -4.37 12.66
C TRP A 146 -0.08 -2.96 12.50
N ASN A 147 -0.05 -2.45 11.27
CA ASN A 147 -0.71 -1.21 10.88
C ASN A 147 -1.91 -1.49 9.95
N ASN A 148 -2.65 -0.43 9.61
CA ASN A 148 -3.87 -0.53 8.79
C ASN A 148 -3.62 -1.18 7.41
N ILE A 149 -2.42 -1.03 6.85
CA ILE A 149 -2.03 -1.63 5.56
C ILE A 149 -1.88 -3.14 5.71
N GLN A 150 -1.13 -3.65 6.70
CA GLN A 150 -0.99 -5.10 6.89
C GLN A 150 -2.33 -5.74 7.25
N LEU A 151 -3.15 -5.10 8.09
CA LEU A 151 -4.49 -5.59 8.43
C LEU A 151 -5.42 -5.65 7.21
N LYS A 152 -5.40 -4.62 6.36
CA LYS A 152 -6.15 -4.61 5.09
C LYS A 152 -5.68 -5.71 4.15
N ASN A 153 -4.37 -5.89 4.02
CA ASN A 153 -3.77 -6.95 3.19
C ASN A 153 -4.16 -8.35 3.72
N LEU A 154 -4.05 -8.58 5.04
CA LEU A 154 -4.41 -9.86 5.66
C LEU A 154 -5.90 -10.19 5.46
N LYS A 155 -6.79 -9.20 5.61
CA LYS A 155 -8.23 -9.35 5.33
C LYS A 155 -8.48 -9.72 3.87
N TRP A 156 -7.83 -9.02 2.94
CA TRP A 156 -8.00 -9.26 1.52
C TRP A 156 -7.47 -10.65 1.12
N VAL A 157 -6.27 -10.99 1.56
CA VAL A 157 -5.63 -12.29 1.32
C VAL A 157 -6.44 -13.45 1.89
N SER A 158 -7.04 -13.29 3.09
CA SER A 158 -7.91 -14.34 3.65
C SER A 158 -9.08 -14.69 2.71
N ARG A 159 -9.65 -13.69 2.02
CA ARG A 159 -10.72 -13.94 1.02
C ARG A 159 -10.18 -14.62 -0.22
N ILE A 160 -8.96 -14.28 -0.65
CA ILE A 160 -8.30 -14.91 -1.80
C ILE A 160 -8.07 -16.39 -1.55
N VAL A 161 -7.72 -16.82 -0.34
CA VAL A 161 -7.55 -18.26 -0.04
C VAL A 161 -8.78 -19.07 -0.46
N VAL A 162 -9.97 -18.53 -0.22
CA VAL A 162 -11.23 -19.17 -0.63
C VAL A 162 -11.37 -19.18 -2.14
N ALA A 163 -11.11 -18.06 -2.81
CA ALA A 163 -11.15 -17.98 -4.27
C ALA A 163 -10.12 -18.91 -4.94
N PHE A 164 -8.96 -19.10 -4.30
CA PHE A 164 -7.87 -19.92 -4.79
C PHE A 164 -8.21 -21.42 -4.81
N LEU A 165 -9.27 -21.86 -4.13
CA LEU A 165 -9.80 -23.22 -4.26
C LEU A 165 -10.25 -23.55 -5.70
N ALA A 166 -10.48 -22.54 -6.54
CA ALA A 166 -10.71 -22.77 -7.97
C ALA A 166 -9.55 -23.52 -8.64
N VAL A 167 -8.29 -23.31 -8.21
CA VAL A 167 -7.10 -23.95 -8.80
C VAL A 167 -7.09 -25.48 -8.61
N PRO A 168 -7.10 -26.03 -7.37
CA PRO A 168 -7.13 -27.48 -7.16
C PRO A 168 -8.38 -28.13 -7.73
N LEU A 169 -9.53 -27.44 -7.72
CA LEU A 169 -10.76 -27.93 -8.35
C LEU A 169 -10.60 -28.03 -9.88
N THR A 170 -9.97 -27.04 -10.50
CA THR A 170 -9.66 -27.07 -11.94
C THR A 170 -8.70 -28.21 -12.24
N PHE A 171 -7.65 -28.41 -11.45
CA PHE A 171 -6.71 -29.52 -11.62
C PHE A 171 -7.41 -30.88 -11.49
N PHE A 172 -8.34 -31.01 -10.55
CA PHE A 172 -9.16 -32.22 -10.41
C PHE A 172 -10.06 -32.45 -11.63
N ALA A 173 -10.70 -31.41 -12.14
CA ALA A 173 -11.53 -31.51 -13.36
C ALA A 173 -10.70 -31.89 -14.59
N VAL A 174 -9.55 -31.23 -14.80
CA VAL A 174 -8.61 -31.55 -15.89
C VAL A 174 -8.15 -33.01 -15.81
N ARG A 175 -7.87 -33.51 -14.61
CA ARG A 175 -7.50 -34.90 -14.37
C ARG A 175 -8.59 -35.87 -14.84
N ILE A 176 -9.84 -35.64 -14.43
CA ILE A 176 -10.99 -36.50 -14.80
C ILE A 176 -11.16 -36.51 -16.33
N ILE A 177 -11.01 -35.36 -16.99
CA ILE A 177 -11.10 -35.26 -18.45
C ILE A 177 -10.01 -36.09 -19.13
N ASN A 178 -8.77 -36.05 -18.61
CA ASN A 178 -7.65 -36.77 -19.21
C ASN A 178 -7.74 -38.29 -18.98
N ASP A 179 -8.11 -38.71 -17.78
CA ASP A 179 -8.11 -40.13 -17.38
C ASP A 179 -9.46 -40.82 -17.66
N ASN A 180 -10.49 -40.08 -18.11
CA ASN A 180 -11.88 -40.52 -18.27
C ASN A 180 -12.46 -41.27 -17.05
N SER A 181 -11.90 -41.02 -15.88
CA SER A 181 -12.21 -41.72 -14.64
C SER A 181 -11.83 -40.86 -13.44
N ILE A 182 -12.40 -41.18 -12.28
CA ILE A 182 -12.03 -40.54 -11.03
C ILE A 182 -10.83 -41.28 -10.45
N ASN A 183 -9.73 -40.55 -10.25
CA ASN A 183 -8.56 -41.04 -9.55
C ASN A 183 -8.77 -40.86 -8.03
N ASP A 184 -8.81 -41.98 -7.29
CA ASP A 184 -9.04 -42.00 -5.84
C ASP A 184 -8.00 -41.17 -5.08
N PHE A 185 -6.72 -41.26 -5.48
CA PHE A 185 -5.66 -40.47 -4.86
C PHE A 185 -5.93 -38.97 -5.02
N SER A 186 -6.23 -38.50 -6.23
CA SER A 186 -6.56 -37.09 -6.48
C SER A 186 -7.78 -36.63 -5.68
N LEU A 187 -8.80 -37.49 -5.53
CA LEU A 187 -10.00 -37.19 -4.76
C LEU A 187 -9.69 -37.04 -3.27
N TYR A 188 -9.02 -38.02 -2.65
CA TYR A 188 -8.66 -37.96 -1.24
C TYR A 188 -7.68 -36.82 -0.95
N TYR A 189 -6.73 -36.58 -1.86
CA TYR A 189 -5.80 -35.45 -1.74
C TYR A 189 -6.52 -34.11 -1.83
N LEU A 190 -7.48 -33.94 -2.75
CA LEU A 190 -8.30 -32.73 -2.86
C LEU A 190 -9.09 -32.47 -1.56
N ILE A 191 -9.70 -33.50 -0.96
CA ILE A 191 -10.41 -33.36 0.32
C ILE A 191 -9.45 -32.87 1.41
N GLY A 192 -8.29 -33.50 1.54
CA GLY A 192 -7.26 -33.06 2.50
C GLY A 192 -6.77 -31.63 2.23
N PHE A 193 -6.57 -31.28 0.96
CA PHE A 193 -6.19 -29.94 0.55
C PHE A 193 -7.23 -28.89 0.95
N ILE A 194 -8.52 -29.17 0.74
CA ILE A 194 -9.61 -28.26 1.15
C ILE A 194 -9.59 -28.05 2.66
N VAL A 195 -9.37 -29.10 3.45
CA VAL A 195 -9.24 -29.00 4.91
C VAL A 195 -8.07 -28.08 5.29
N VAL A 196 -6.91 -28.24 4.65
CA VAL A 196 -5.74 -27.36 4.88
C VAL A 196 -6.04 -25.91 4.49
N ALA A 197 -6.68 -25.68 3.35
CA ALA A 197 -7.04 -24.34 2.89
C ALA A 197 -8.05 -23.65 3.84
N ILE A 198 -9.06 -24.38 4.34
CA ILE A 198 -9.99 -23.88 5.35
C ILE A 198 -9.25 -23.57 6.65
N GLY A 199 -8.34 -24.46 7.08
CA GLY A 199 -7.48 -24.23 8.24
C GLY A 199 -6.66 -22.95 8.11
N LEU A 200 -6.05 -22.71 6.94
CA LEU A 200 -5.30 -21.49 6.67
C LEU A 200 -6.20 -20.25 6.65
N TYR A 201 -7.38 -20.32 6.01
CA TYR A 201 -8.36 -19.24 6.05
C TYR A 201 -8.74 -18.87 7.49
N MET A 202 -9.07 -19.87 8.32
CA MET A 202 -9.41 -19.66 9.72
C MET A 202 -8.24 -19.05 10.49
N TYR A 203 -7.01 -19.52 10.25
CA TYR A 203 -5.80 -18.98 10.85
C TYR A 203 -5.60 -17.50 10.51
N LEU A 204 -5.61 -17.13 9.23
CA LEU A 204 -5.43 -15.74 8.79
C LEU A 204 -6.55 -14.83 9.29
N ARG A 205 -7.80 -15.33 9.30
CA ARG A 205 -8.93 -14.58 9.85
C ARG A 205 -8.80 -14.35 11.35
N ARG A 206 -8.36 -15.35 12.11
CA ARG A 206 -8.07 -15.21 13.55
C ARG A 206 -6.94 -14.22 13.79
N LEU A 207 -5.89 -14.28 12.99
CA LEU A 207 -4.75 -13.36 13.07
C LEU A 207 -5.18 -11.91 12.81
N TYR A 208 -6.09 -11.69 11.85
CA TYR A 208 -6.69 -10.38 11.59
C TYR A 208 -7.54 -9.89 12.76
N LEU A 209 -8.43 -10.73 13.28
CA LEU A 209 -9.30 -10.38 14.41
C LEU A 209 -8.50 -10.08 15.69
N LYS A 210 -7.38 -10.76 15.90
CA LYS A 210 -6.50 -10.55 17.07
C LYS A 210 -5.84 -9.17 17.11
N HIS A 211 -5.58 -8.55 15.95
CA HIS A 211 -4.81 -7.30 15.86
C HIS A 211 -5.64 -6.10 15.39
N ILE A 212 -6.96 -6.29 15.17
CA ILE A 212 -7.90 -5.19 14.91
C ILE A 212 -8.70 -4.78 16.16
N ALA A 213 -8.82 -5.67 17.15
CA ALA A 213 -9.41 -5.41 18.46
C ALA A 213 -8.35 -4.92 19.42
#